data_AF-A0A848I009-F1
#
_entry.id   AF-A0A848I009-F1
#
_cell.length_a   1.000
_cell.length_b   1.000
_cell.length_c   1.000
_cell.angle_alpha   90.00
_cell.angle_beta   90.00
_cell.angle_gamma   90.00
#
_symmetry.space_group_name_H-M   'P 1'
#
loop_
_entity.id
_entity.type
_entity.pdbx_description
1 polymer ?
#
loop_
_entity_poly.entity_id
_entity_poly.type
_entity_poly.pdbx_seq_one_letter_code
_entity_poly.pdbx_strand_id
1 'polypeptide(L)'
;MQTEPDFDRIVHSHEPHYFAAQARGFALIEEIQYYLDEAQSYAGRYKGYIDHETLDLVITGEYDAEYEDAMDDARDAARMVARSNGYHTLRALERTDEAARLVYEEHAKLSAQTR
;
A
#
# COMPACT_ATOMS: atom_id res chain seq x y z
N MET A 1 32.80 -2.88 7.63
CA MET A 1 31.66 -3.02 6.70
C MET A 1 30.41 -2.86 7.56
N GLN A 2 29.82 -1.67 7.62
CA GLN A 2 28.52 -1.51 8.28
C GLN A 2 27.48 -2.01 7.28
N THR A 3 26.85 -3.14 7.57
CA THR A 3 25.62 -3.56 6.89
C THR A 3 24.58 -2.47 7.15
N GLU A 4 23.94 -1.97 6.10
CA GLU A 4 22.85 -1.01 6.22
C GLU A 4 21.78 -1.57 7.18
N PRO A 5 21.18 -0.71 8.03
CA PRO A 5 20.15 -1.15 8.95
C PRO A 5 18.92 -1.66 8.19
N ASP A 6 18.53 -2.90 8.46
CA ASP A 6 17.30 -3.49 7.94
C ASP A 6 16.09 -2.91 8.70
N PHE A 7 15.32 -2.09 7.99
CA PHE A 7 14.11 -1.45 8.51
C PHE A 7 12.82 -2.14 8.04
N ASP A 8 12.92 -3.24 7.30
CA ASP A 8 11.77 -4.03 6.83
C ASP A 8 11.44 -5.18 7.81
N ARG A 9 11.99 -5.08 9.03
CA ARG A 9 11.67 -5.90 10.20
C ARG A 9 11.19 -5.04 11.37
N ILE A 10 10.60 -5.68 12.37
CA ILE A 10 10.33 -5.05 13.65
C ILE A 10 11.67 -4.78 14.36
N VAL A 11 11.88 -3.53 14.72
CA VAL A 11 12.99 -3.03 15.52
C VAL A 11 12.43 -2.57 16.87
N HIS A 12 12.96 -3.12 17.97
CA HIS A 12 12.51 -2.79 19.31
C HIS A 12 13.09 -1.46 19.80
N SER A 13 12.42 -0.84 20.79
CA SER A 13 12.78 0.50 21.30
C SER A 13 14.18 0.65 21.89
N HIS A 14 14.80 -0.47 22.29
CA HIS A 14 16.16 -0.50 22.81
C HIS A 14 17.22 -0.77 21.73
N GLU A 15 16.80 -1.16 20.53
CA GLU A 15 17.71 -1.42 19.43
C GLU A 15 18.19 -0.10 18.79
N PRO A 16 19.43 -0.04 18.31
CA PRO A 16 19.90 1.06 17.48
C PRO A 16 18.97 1.29 16.30
N HIS A 17 18.81 2.55 15.90
CA HIS A 17 17.98 2.96 14.75
C HIS A 17 16.48 2.73 14.89
N TYR A 18 15.96 2.41 16.09
CA TYR A 18 14.52 2.31 16.36
C TYR A 18 13.70 3.46 15.78
N PHE A 19 14.10 4.72 16.04
CA PHE A 19 13.36 5.88 15.54
C PHE A 19 13.36 5.98 14.01
N ALA A 20 14.42 5.54 13.34
CA ALA A 20 14.48 5.50 11.89
C ALA A 20 13.55 4.40 11.33
N ALA A 21 13.52 3.22 11.96
CA ALA A 21 12.58 2.16 11.62
C ALA A 21 11.13 2.61 11.82
N GLN A 22 10.84 3.34 12.90
CA GLN A 22 9.53 3.91 13.18
C GLN A 22 9.12 4.92 12.10
N ALA A 23 10.02 5.83 11.72
CA ALA A 23 9.78 6.82 10.68
C ALA A 23 9.53 6.18 9.31
N ARG A 24 10.32 5.17 8.93
CA ARG A 24 10.06 4.37 7.71
C ARG A 24 8.70 3.69 7.78
N GLY A 25 8.32 3.15 8.93
CA GLY A 25 7.00 2.55 9.15
C GLY A 25 5.86 3.54 8.87
N PHE A 26 5.99 4.82 9.26
CA PHE A 26 5.01 5.85 8.90
C PHE A 26 5.03 6.16 7.40
N ALA A 27 6.20 6.32 6.79
CA ALA A 27 6.32 6.62 5.36
C ALA A 27 5.68 5.52 4.49
N LEU A 28 5.90 4.25 4.82
CA LEU A 28 5.29 3.13 4.11
C LEU A 28 3.75 3.10 4.27
N ILE A 29 3.20 3.57 5.40
CA ILE A 29 1.74 3.68 5.58
C ILE A 29 1.17 4.78 4.66
N GLU A 30 1.87 5.91 4.53
CA GLU A 30 1.49 6.98 3.60
C GLU A 30 1.59 6.52 2.14
N GLU A 31 2.58 5.69 1.81
CA GLU A 31 2.74 5.10 0.48
C GLU A 31 1.57 4.17 0.11
N ILE A 32 1.09 3.34 1.04
CA ILE A 32 -0.15 2.55 0.82
C ILE A 32 -1.32 3.48 0.50
N GLN A 33 -1.48 4.57 1.25
CA GLN A 33 -2.57 5.53 1.02
C GLN A 33 -2.48 6.19 -0.35
N TYR A 34 -1.27 6.57 -0.77
CA TYR A 34 -1.03 7.11 -2.10
C TYR A 34 -1.52 6.14 -3.20
N TYR A 35 -1.14 4.86 -3.13
CA TYR A 35 -1.55 3.87 -4.12
C TYR A 35 -3.05 3.56 -4.08
N LEU A 36 -3.67 3.57 -2.90
CA LEU A 36 -5.13 3.43 -2.78
C LEU A 36 -5.86 4.61 -3.41
N ASP A 37 -5.38 5.84 -3.19
CA ASP A 37 -5.94 7.04 -3.80
C ASP A 37 -5.76 7.02 -5.33
N GLU A 38 -4.62 6.53 -5.82
CA GLU A 38 -4.35 6.34 -7.24
C GLU A 38 -5.30 5.30 -7.86
N ALA A 39 -5.44 4.12 -7.25
CA ALA A 39 -6.39 3.10 -7.69
C ALA A 39 -7.82 3.65 -7.73
N GLN A 40 -8.25 4.34 -6.67
CA GLN A 40 -9.56 4.96 -6.61
C GLN A 40 -9.77 6.01 -7.71
N SER A 41 -8.70 6.63 -8.21
CA SER A 41 -8.76 7.57 -9.34
C SER A 41 -9.08 6.88 -10.67
N TYR A 42 -8.73 5.60 -10.84
CA TYR A 42 -9.02 4.81 -12.04
C TYR A 42 -10.36 4.09 -11.97
N ALA A 43 -10.85 3.81 -10.75
CA ALA A 43 -12.07 3.04 -10.53
C ALA A 43 -13.27 3.57 -11.33
N GLY A 44 -13.79 2.74 -12.23
CA GLY A 44 -14.96 3.05 -13.06
C GLY A 44 -14.73 4.09 -14.16
N ARG A 45 -13.47 4.43 -14.47
CA ARG A 45 -13.13 5.31 -15.59
C ARG A 45 -13.00 4.52 -16.89
N TYR A 46 -13.41 5.19 -17.96
CA TYR A 46 -13.32 4.68 -19.33
C TYR A 46 -12.42 5.59 -20.16
N LYS A 47 -11.70 4.99 -21.09
CA LYS A 47 -10.95 5.67 -22.16
C LYS A 47 -11.92 5.90 -23.32
N GLY A 48 -11.87 7.07 -23.92
CA GLY A 48 -12.76 7.39 -25.03
C GLY A 48 -12.55 8.77 -25.60
N TYR A 49 -13.32 9.09 -26.63
CA TYR A 49 -13.36 10.40 -27.25
C TYR A 49 -14.78 10.72 -27.73
N ILE A 50 -15.06 12.01 -27.96
CA ILE A 50 -16.29 12.43 -28.63
C ILE A 50 -16.05 12.40 -30.14
N ASP A 51 -16.83 11.61 -30.86
CA ASP A 51 -16.84 11.63 -32.32
C ASP A 51 -17.45 12.97 -32.78
N HIS A 52 -16.70 13.76 -33.54
CA HIS A 52 -17.14 15.11 -33.91
C HIS A 52 -18.17 15.16 -35.05
N GLU A 53 -18.36 14.06 -35.78
CA GLU A 53 -19.34 13.98 -36.87
C GLU A 53 -20.71 13.55 -36.34
N THR A 54 -20.72 12.60 -35.41
CA THR A 54 -21.95 12.03 -34.81
C THR A 54 -22.30 12.66 -33.46
N LEU A 55 -21.34 13.32 -32.80
CA LEU A 55 -21.41 13.82 -31.42
C LEU A 55 -21.60 12.72 -30.36
N ASP A 56 -21.34 11.47 -30.73
CA ASP A 56 -21.44 10.32 -29.83
C ASP A 56 -20.17 10.14 -28.99
N LEU A 57 -20.33 9.64 -27.76
CA LEU A 57 -19.21 9.18 -26.94
C LEU A 57 -18.77 7.80 -27.40
N VAL A 58 -17.54 7.70 -27.91
CA VAL A 58 -16.91 6.44 -28.28
C VAL A 58 -16.00 5.97 -27.16
N ILE A 59 -16.37 4.87 -26.50
CA ILE A 59 -15.54 4.21 -25.48
C ILE A 59 -14.56 3.27 -26.18
N THR A 60 -13.27 3.45 -25.91
CA THR A 60 -12.16 2.70 -26.51
C THR A 60 -11.49 1.74 -25.55
N GLY A 61 -11.81 1.81 -24.25
CA GLY A 61 -11.33 0.88 -23.24
C GLY A 61 -11.66 1.32 -21.82
N GLU A 62 -11.13 0.57 -20.87
CA GLU A 62 -11.27 0.79 -19.43
C GLU A 62 -9.92 1.11 -18.80
N TYR A 63 -9.94 1.67 -17.59
CA TYR A 63 -8.74 1.87 -16.76
C TYR A 63 -8.51 0.73 -15.75
N ASP A 64 -9.11 -0.44 -15.98
CA ASP A 64 -9.04 -1.59 -15.07
C ASP A 64 -7.61 -2.09 -14.86
N ALA A 65 -6.76 -2.05 -15.90
CA ALA A 65 -5.36 -2.42 -15.78
C ALA A 65 -4.60 -1.45 -14.85
N GLU A 66 -4.79 -0.15 -15.03
CA GLU A 66 -4.18 0.86 -14.17
C GLU A 66 -4.71 0.80 -12.73
N TYR A 67 -5.98 0.45 -12.55
CA TYR A 67 -6.56 0.19 -11.23
C TYR A 67 -5.87 -0.99 -10.54
N GLU A 68 -5.76 -2.13 -11.21
CA GLU A 68 -5.14 -3.33 -10.62
C GLU A 68 -3.65 -3.14 -10.35
N ASP A 69 -2.91 -2.47 -11.25
CA ASP A 69 -1.49 -2.15 -11.04
C ASP A 69 -1.29 -1.32 -9.75
N ALA A 70 -2.10 -0.27 -9.55
CA ALA A 70 -2.04 0.55 -8.33
C ALA A 70 -2.45 -0.25 -7.08
N MET A 71 -3.42 -1.16 -7.19
CA MET A 71 -3.79 -2.04 -6.08
C MET A 71 -2.69 -3.05 -5.74
N ASP A 72 -1.94 -3.54 -6.72
CA ASP A 72 -0.80 -4.42 -6.51
C ASP A 72 0.36 -3.68 -5.81
N ASP A 73 0.65 -2.45 -6.21
CA ASP A 73 1.62 -1.59 -5.51
C ASP A 73 1.20 -1.34 -4.04
N ALA A 74 -0.08 -1.06 -3.79
CA ALA A 74 -0.61 -0.92 -2.43
C ALA A 74 -0.44 -2.21 -1.59
N ARG A 75 -0.66 -3.39 -2.20
CA ARG A 75 -0.49 -4.70 -1.56
C ARG A 75 0.98 -4.99 -1.25
N ASP A 76 1.90 -4.63 -2.14
CA ASP A 76 3.32 -4.82 -1.93
C ASP A 76 3.86 -3.93 -0.81
N ALA A 77 3.47 -2.64 -0.78
CA ALA A 77 3.77 -1.76 0.34
C ALA A 77 3.16 -2.29 1.66
N ALA A 78 1.92 -2.80 1.63
CA ALA A 78 1.29 -3.42 2.80
C ALA A 78 2.07 -4.63 3.33
N ARG A 79 2.65 -5.45 2.45
CA ARG A 79 3.50 -6.59 2.83
C ARG A 79 4.76 -6.15 3.56
N MET A 80 5.36 -5.02 3.15
CA MET A 80 6.50 -4.43 3.85
C MET A 80 6.10 -3.89 5.23
N VAL A 81 4.99 -3.15 5.32
CA VAL A 81 4.47 -2.63 6.60
C VAL A 81 4.14 -3.76 7.57
N ALA A 82 3.59 -4.87 7.09
CA ALA A 82 3.20 -6.03 7.90
C ALA A 82 4.38 -6.65 8.68
N ARG A 83 5.62 -6.42 8.22
CA ARG A 83 6.85 -6.95 8.84
C ARG A 83 7.64 -5.88 9.60
N SER A 84 7.30 -4.60 9.46
CA SER A 84 8.04 -3.49 10.05
C SER A 84 7.35 -2.90 11.27
N ASN A 85 7.97 -1.88 11.87
CA ASN A 85 7.37 -1.08 12.95
C ASN A 85 6.03 -0.44 12.56
N GLY A 86 5.74 -0.27 11.26
CA GLY A 86 4.47 0.28 10.80
C GLY A 86 3.26 -0.56 11.20
N TYR A 87 3.37 -1.89 11.23
CA TYR A 87 2.30 -2.76 11.76
C TYR A 87 1.94 -2.41 13.21
N HIS A 88 2.95 -2.24 14.08
CA HIS A 88 2.71 -1.86 15.48
C HIS A 88 2.12 -0.47 15.61
N THR A 89 2.52 0.47 14.76
CA THR A 89 1.89 1.80 14.68
C THR A 89 0.41 1.71 14.38
N LEU A 90 0.02 0.96 13.34
CA LEU A 90 -1.40 0.80 12.96
C LEU A 90 -2.21 0.16 14.09
N ARG A 91 -1.66 -0.87 14.74
CA ARG A 91 -2.28 -1.53 15.89
C ARG A 91 -2.44 -0.60 17.09
N ALA A 92 -1.42 0.19 17.41
CA ALA A 92 -1.44 1.11 18.54
C ALA A 92 -2.43 2.27 18.34
N LEU A 93 -2.63 2.69 17.09
CA LEU A 93 -3.62 3.70 16.70
C LEU A 93 -5.02 3.12 16.49
N GLU A 94 -5.20 1.80 16.67
CA GLU A 94 -6.47 1.09 16.44
C GLU A 94 -7.09 1.39 15.06
N ARG A 95 -6.24 1.58 14.04
CA ARG A 95 -6.72 1.91 12.68
C ARG A 95 -7.46 0.73 12.06
N THR A 96 -8.56 1.04 11.38
CA THR A 96 -9.46 0.08 10.70
C THR A 96 -9.80 0.47 9.26
N ASP A 97 -9.18 1.52 8.73
CA ASP A 97 -9.33 1.91 7.33
C ASP A 97 -8.68 0.89 6.37
N GLU A 98 -8.87 1.09 5.07
CA GLU A 98 -8.45 0.14 4.04
C GLU A 98 -6.94 -0.15 4.05
N ALA A 99 -6.10 0.88 4.24
CA ALA A 99 -4.67 0.69 4.36
C ALA A 99 -4.33 -0.23 5.54
N ALA A 100 -4.95 0.00 6.70
CA ALA A 100 -4.76 -0.86 7.87
C ALA A 100 -5.25 -2.31 7.63
N ARG A 101 -6.40 -2.47 6.95
CA ARG A 101 -6.93 -3.79 6.60
C ARG A 101 -5.96 -4.59 5.73
N LEU A 102 -5.41 -3.98 4.67
CA LEU A 102 -4.42 -4.63 3.80
C LEU A 102 -3.20 -5.13 4.59
N VAL A 103 -2.65 -4.29 5.47
CA VAL A 103 -1.51 -4.67 6.31
C VAL A 103 -1.86 -5.83 7.24
N TYR A 104 -3.03 -5.81 7.88
CA TYR A 104 -3.44 -6.87 8.79
C TYR A 104 -3.64 -8.21 8.07
N GLU A 105 -4.19 -8.18 6.85
CA GLU A 105 -4.33 -9.37 6.01
C GLU A 105 -2.96 -9.96 5.65
N GLU A 106 -2.01 -9.13 5.23
CA GLU A 106 -0.64 -9.58 4.95
C GLU A 106 0.05 -10.12 6.21
N HIS A 107 -0.08 -9.44 7.35
CA HIS A 107 0.49 -9.92 8.61
C HIS A 107 -0.10 -11.28 9.04
N ALA A 108 -1.40 -11.49 8.84
CA ALA A 108 -2.05 -12.77 9.11
C ALA A 108 -1.51 -13.89 8.20
N LYS A 109 -1.30 -13.63 6.90
CA LYS A 109 -0.69 -14.59 5.96
C LYS A 109 0.72 -14.99 6.41
N LEU A 110 1.55 -14.02 6.80
CA LEU A 110 2.90 -14.28 7.29
C LEU A 110 2.91 -15.13 8.57
N SER A 111 1.99 -14.83 9.48
CA SER A 111 1.84 -15.57 10.74
C SER A 111 1.38 -17.00 10.52
N ALA A 112 0.60 -17.26 9.47
CA ALA A 112 0.14 -18.61 9.11
C ALA A 112 1.25 -19.46 8.45
N GLN A 113 2.16 -18.85 7.69
CA GLN A 113 3.26 -19.56 7.01
C GLN A 113 4.37 -20.01 7.96
N THR A 114 4.46 -19.41 9.15
CA THR A 114 5.50 -19.73 10.16
C THR A 114 5.07 -20.86 11.11
N ARG A 115 3.87 -21.43 10.93
CA ARG A 115 3.34 -22.56 11.73
C ARG A 115 3.46 -23.88 11.00
#